data_AF-A0A642UP34-F1
#
_entry.id   AF-A0A642UP34-F1
#
_cell.length_a   1.000
_cell.length_b   1.000
_cell.length_c   1.000
_cell.angle_alpha   90.00
_cell.angle_beta   90.00
_cell.angle_gamma   90.00
#
_symmetry.space_group_name_H-M   'P 1'
#
loop_
_entity.id
_entity.type
_entity.pdbx_description
1 polymer ?
#
loop_
_entity_poly.entity_id
_entity_poly.type
_entity_poly.pdbx_seq_one_letter_code
_entity_poly.pdbx_strand_id
1 'polypeptide(L)'
;MRTSVLFTLAAALAAETICASDHDCYPKVFVPTNDWQEIRPGQDIPPGLHVRLNVDTLKREAKLMADDDSGDVNAVYVNPDHQEQVAIYKPQLHENIDSWQAAVDEILGGGTRLEPALDIVADLSHDLEHGAKLTHNPEIFPRLLVLAKEHPDLQDSIYRIMASSLRNNPDAVQQALDSPHNDATVSELLRQLPSSDDTLQKRILGVVSPLTTPSQLMEYYPYLGPEARSRLFNILEDDSAKRDQGQAPDEQVSVYLQKRVPLVPKDKFDNYLDALIDLHKNNEDLNANDEFLTWLADEVEKTKGASPEMHKRLLDARHNVFGNPMAMRKALADEL
;
A
#
# COMPACT_ATOMS: atom_id res chain seq x y z
N MET A 1 -18.11 -59.50 38.68
CA MET A 1 -19.28 -59.36 37.77
C MET A 1 -19.63 -57.89 37.65
N ARG A 2 -19.24 -57.24 36.55
CA ARG A 2 -20.06 -56.28 35.79
C ARG A 2 -19.27 -55.95 34.52
N THR A 3 -19.91 -56.38 33.44
CA THR A 3 -19.54 -56.42 32.03
C THR A 3 -19.07 -55.08 31.48
N SER A 4 -17.94 -55.13 30.75
CA SER A 4 -17.54 -54.13 29.77
C SER A 4 -18.65 -53.90 28.75
N VAL A 5 -18.98 -52.62 28.54
CA VAL A 5 -19.74 -52.19 27.37
C VAL A 5 -18.72 -51.88 26.28
N LEU A 6 -18.62 -52.78 25.31
CA LEU A 6 -18.03 -52.49 24.01
C LEU A 6 -18.88 -51.41 23.33
N PHE A 7 -18.26 -50.26 23.03
CA PHE A 7 -18.76 -49.35 22.00
C PHE A 7 -17.88 -49.53 20.76
N THR A 8 -18.35 -50.35 19.83
CA THR A 8 -17.96 -50.30 18.42
C THR A 8 -18.41 -48.96 17.84
N LEU A 9 -17.48 -48.17 17.30
CA LEU A 9 -17.81 -47.18 16.29
C LEU A 9 -16.83 -47.36 15.12
N ALA A 10 -17.21 -48.26 14.22
CA ALA A 10 -16.74 -48.22 12.84
C ALA A 10 -17.53 -47.11 12.14
N ALA A 11 -16.84 -46.04 11.77
CA ALA A 11 -17.33 -45.06 10.81
C ALA A 11 -16.20 -44.81 9.81
N ALA A 12 -16.11 -45.69 8.81
CA ALA A 12 -15.40 -45.38 7.59
C ALA A 12 -16.18 -44.26 6.87
N LEU A 13 -15.63 -43.04 6.84
CA LEU A 13 -16.09 -42.05 5.88
C LEU A 13 -15.70 -42.57 4.49
N ALA A 14 -16.69 -42.93 3.68
CA ALA A 14 -16.48 -43.32 2.30
C ALA A 14 -15.95 -42.10 1.52
N ALA A 15 -14.68 -42.13 1.13
CA ALA A 15 -14.15 -41.21 0.14
C ALA A 15 -14.91 -41.45 -1.17
N GLU A 16 -15.58 -40.41 -1.69
CA GLU A 16 -16.27 -40.45 -2.97
C GLU A 16 -15.29 -40.94 -4.06
N THR A 17 -15.68 -41.93 -4.86
CA THR A 17 -14.79 -42.60 -5.84
C THR A 17 -15.23 -42.26 -7.25
N ILE A 18 -14.28 -41.93 -8.14
CA ILE A 18 -14.50 -41.66 -9.56
C ILE A 18 -13.78 -42.71 -10.40
N CYS A 19 -14.26 -42.98 -11.61
CA CYS A 19 -13.68 -44.00 -12.49
C CYS A 19 -13.37 -43.43 -13.87
N ALA A 20 -12.15 -43.66 -14.36
CA ALA A 20 -11.77 -43.34 -15.73
C ALA A 20 -12.28 -44.38 -16.74
N SER A 21 -12.53 -45.62 -16.27
CA SER A 21 -13.13 -46.72 -17.03
C SER A 21 -13.80 -47.72 -16.08
N ASP A 22 -14.53 -48.71 -16.59
CA ASP A 22 -15.29 -49.70 -15.81
C ASP A 22 -14.48 -50.46 -14.74
N HIS A 23 -13.15 -50.45 -14.84
CA HIS A 23 -12.23 -51.14 -13.93
C HIS A 23 -11.11 -50.25 -13.36
N ASP A 24 -11.13 -48.94 -13.64
CA ASP A 24 -10.09 -48.01 -13.17
C ASP A 24 -10.71 -46.89 -12.34
N CYS A 25 -10.95 -47.20 -11.07
CA CYS A 25 -11.57 -46.32 -10.10
C CYS A 25 -10.57 -45.85 -9.04
N TYR A 26 -10.63 -44.58 -8.69
CA TYR A 26 -9.75 -43.92 -7.74
C TYR A 26 -10.53 -42.90 -6.91
N PRO A 27 -10.03 -42.52 -5.72
CA PRO A 27 -10.67 -41.48 -4.91
C PRO A 27 -10.82 -40.18 -5.69
N LYS A 28 -11.98 -39.54 -5.57
CA LYS A 28 -12.29 -38.26 -6.18
C LYS A 28 -11.33 -37.17 -5.73
N VAL A 29 -10.89 -37.22 -4.48
CA VAL A 29 -9.87 -36.33 -3.93
C VAL A 29 -8.50 -37.00 -4.00
N PHE A 30 -7.48 -36.29 -4.45
CA PHE A 30 -6.10 -36.78 -4.51
C PHE A 30 -5.56 -37.06 -3.11
N VAL A 31 -4.96 -38.25 -2.93
CA VAL A 31 -4.36 -38.68 -1.65
C VAL A 31 -2.85 -38.52 -1.76
N PRO A 32 -2.28 -37.46 -1.17
CA PRO A 32 -0.89 -37.09 -1.40
C PRO A 32 0.10 -37.95 -0.58
N THR A 33 1.32 -38.08 -1.08
CA THR A 33 2.47 -38.70 -0.38
C THR A 33 3.71 -37.81 -0.46
N ASN A 34 4.77 -38.11 0.30
CA ASN A 34 6.05 -37.38 0.22
C ASN A 34 6.77 -37.55 -1.13
N ASP A 35 6.40 -38.58 -1.90
CA ASP A 35 6.88 -38.81 -3.26
C ASP A 35 5.90 -38.27 -4.31
N TRP A 36 6.43 -37.92 -5.48
CA TRP A 36 5.64 -37.47 -6.63
C TRP A 36 4.69 -38.56 -7.13
N GLN A 37 3.40 -38.24 -7.19
CA GLN A 37 2.37 -39.12 -7.74
C GLN A 37 1.57 -38.43 -8.83
N GLU A 38 1.17 -39.20 -9.85
CA GLU A 38 0.36 -38.71 -10.96
C GLU A 38 -1.05 -38.32 -10.49
N ILE A 39 -1.50 -37.12 -10.87
CA ILE A 39 -2.87 -36.66 -10.67
C ILE A 39 -3.74 -37.25 -11.78
N ARG A 40 -4.76 -38.02 -11.40
CA ARG A 40 -5.64 -38.69 -12.37
C ARG A 40 -6.74 -37.76 -12.90
N PRO A 41 -7.31 -38.04 -14.08
CA PRO A 41 -8.32 -37.20 -14.69
C PRO A 41 -9.54 -36.96 -13.79
N GLY A 42 -9.99 -35.71 -13.65
CA GLY A 42 -11.17 -35.39 -12.84
C GLY A 42 -10.97 -35.57 -11.33
N GLN A 43 -9.73 -35.82 -10.87
CA GLN A 43 -9.39 -35.87 -9.47
C GLN A 43 -9.21 -34.45 -8.92
N ASP A 44 -9.89 -34.15 -7.82
CA ASP A 44 -9.78 -32.89 -7.08
C ASP A 44 -8.46 -32.88 -6.31
N ILE A 45 -7.69 -31.80 -6.47
CA ILE A 45 -6.37 -31.67 -5.83
C ILE A 45 -6.55 -30.87 -4.54
N PRO A 46 -6.25 -31.44 -3.36
CA PRO A 46 -6.22 -30.68 -2.12
C PRO A 46 -5.27 -29.47 -2.23
N PRO A 47 -5.65 -28.31 -1.67
CA PRO A 47 -4.77 -27.16 -1.62
C PRO A 47 -3.52 -27.46 -0.78
N GLY A 48 -2.39 -26.79 -1.08
CA GLY A 48 -1.14 -26.93 -0.34
C GLY A 48 -0.22 -28.07 -0.79
N LEU A 49 -0.53 -28.73 -1.91
CA LEU A 49 0.36 -29.71 -2.53
C LEU A 49 1.30 -29.05 -3.52
N HIS A 50 2.54 -29.55 -3.60
CA HIS A 50 3.44 -29.16 -4.68
C HIS A 50 2.95 -29.84 -5.95
N VAL A 51 2.47 -29.07 -6.92
CA VAL A 51 1.99 -29.58 -8.22
C VAL A 51 2.97 -29.18 -9.31
N ARG A 52 3.35 -30.12 -10.16
CA ARG A 52 4.19 -29.86 -11.34
C ARG A 52 3.65 -30.54 -12.59
N LEU A 53 4.11 -30.08 -13.75
CA LEU A 53 4.01 -30.82 -15.00
C LEU A 53 5.35 -31.53 -15.24
N ASN A 54 5.33 -32.86 -15.27
CA ASN A 54 6.50 -33.64 -15.65
C ASN A 54 6.75 -33.47 -17.15
N VAL A 55 7.91 -32.93 -17.54
CA VAL A 55 8.22 -32.55 -18.93
C VAL A 55 8.42 -33.79 -19.82
N ASP A 56 8.90 -34.89 -19.27
CA ASP A 56 9.16 -36.12 -20.02
C ASP A 56 7.87 -36.91 -20.28
N THR A 57 6.95 -36.92 -19.31
CA THR A 57 5.70 -37.69 -19.39
C THR A 57 4.49 -36.85 -19.76
N LEU A 58 4.62 -35.51 -19.72
CA LEU A 58 3.55 -34.52 -19.89
C LEU A 58 2.36 -34.73 -18.93
N LYS A 59 2.59 -35.39 -17.81
CA LYS A 59 1.57 -35.67 -16.78
C LYS A 59 1.70 -34.71 -15.62
N ARG A 60 0.56 -34.37 -15.02
CA ARG A 60 0.50 -33.56 -13.80
C ARG A 60 0.82 -34.46 -12.61
N GLU A 61 1.74 -34.06 -11.76
CA GLU A 61 2.13 -34.80 -10.56
C GLU A 61 1.99 -33.90 -9.33
N ALA A 62 1.69 -34.50 -8.17
CA ALA A 62 1.66 -33.81 -6.89
C ALA A 62 2.35 -34.60 -5.77
N LYS A 63 2.91 -33.90 -4.78
CA LYS A 63 3.44 -34.48 -3.52
C LYS A 63 3.15 -33.60 -2.31
N LEU A 64 3.27 -34.18 -1.12
CA LEU A 64 3.38 -33.48 0.16
C LEU A 64 4.70 -32.70 0.22
N MET A 65 4.64 -31.49 0.76
CA MET A 65 5.84 -30.74 1.13
C MET A 65 6.44 -31.40 2.37
N ALA A 66 7.75 -31.69 2.36
CA ALA A 66 8.46 -32.12 3.56
C ALA A 66 8.76 -30.89 4.43
N ASP A 67 8.71 -31.02 5.75
CA ASP A 67 8.87 -29.91 6.70
C ASP A 67 10.23 -29.18 6.57
N ASP A 68 11.21 -29.84 5.97
CA ASP A 68 12.58 -29.42 5.69
C ASP A 68 12.81 -28.85 4.28
N ASP A 69 11.84 -29.00 3.37
CA ASP A 69 11.75 -28.33 2.07
C ASP A 69 10.71 -27.19 2.10
N SER A 70 10.47 -26.62 3.28
CA SER A 70 9.47 -25.58 3.55
C SER A 70 9.88 -24.19 3.04
N GLY A 71 10.14 -24.12 1.74
CA GLY A 71 9.70 -22.97 0.96
C GLY A 71 8.19 -23.11 0.72
N ASP A 72 7.41 -22.50 1.61
CA ASP A 72 6.07 -21.96 1.32
C ASP A 72 4.92 -22.95 1.09
N VAL A 73 4.15 -23.27 2.16
CA VAL A 73 2.68 -23.12 2.26
C VAL A 73 2.20 -23.60 3.64
N ASN A 74 1.49 -22.74 4.38
CA ASN A 74 0.67 -23.13 5.53
C ASN A 74 -0.49 -24.02 5.05
N ALA A 75 -0.38 -25.34 5.20
CA ALA A 75 -1.53 -26.22 5.14
C ALA A 75 -2.38 -26.04 6.41
N VAL A 76 -3.44 -25.24 6.34
CA VAL A 76 -4.47 -25.17 7.38
C VAL A 76 -5.31 -26.45 7.29
N TYR A 77 -5.12 -27.36 8.25
CA TYR A 77 -6.03 -28.47 8.48
C TYR A 77 -7.34 -27.89 9.03
N VAL A 78 -8.36 -27.70 8.18
CA VAL A 78 -9.70 -27.33 8.66
C VAL A 78 -10.34 -28.57 9.29
N ASN A 79 -10.20 -28.67 10.61
CA ASN A 79 -11.00 -29.58 11.42
C ASN A 79 -12.36 -28.89 11.65
N PRO A 80 -13.51 -29.48 11.26
CA PRO A 80 -14.82 -28.81 11.30
C PRO A 80 -15.33 -28.40 12.68
N ASP A 81 -14.65 -28.82 13.76
CA ASP A 81 -15.15 -28.69 15.14
C ASP A 81 -14.40 -27.67 16.02
N HIS A 82 -13.49 -26.86 15.47
CA HIS A 82 -12.81 -25.82 16.24
C HIS A 82 -13.04 -24.43 15.64
N GLN A 83 -13.78 -23.60 16.38
CA GLN A 83 -13.84 -22.16 16.20
C GLN A 83 -12.41 -21.61 16.06
N GLU A 84 -12.17 -20.83 15.00
CA GLU A 84 -10.89 -20.21 14.69
C GLU A 84 -10.22 -19.65 15.94
N GLN A 85 -9.12 -20.28 16.34
CA GLN A 85 -8.09 -19.60 17.12
C GLN A 85 -6.98 -19.30 16.12
N VAL A 86 -6.88 -18.01 15.75
CA VAL A 86 -5.75 -17.45 15.02
C VAL A 86 -4.48 -17.91 15.74
N ALA A 87 -3.70 -18.79 15.11
CA ALA A 87 -2.44 -19.22 15.68
C ALA A 87 -1.53 -17.99 15.79
N ILE A 88 -1.25 -17.55 17.02
CA ILE A 88 -0.37 -16.43 17.28
C ILE A 88 1.01 -16.78 16.73
N TYR A 89 1.38 -16.17 15.61
CA TYR A 89 2.73 -16.27 15.07
C TYR A 89 3.71 -15.81 16.14
N LYS A 90 4.59 -16.71 16.57
CA LYS A 90 5.67 -16.41 17.52
C LYS A 90 6.99 -16.43 16.76
N PRO A 91 7.66 -15.28 16.59
CA PRO A 91 8.94 -15.23 15.91
C PRO A 91 9.95 -16.14 16.61
N GLN A 92 10.65 -16.97 15.85
CA GLN A 92 11.75 -17.78 16.37
C GLN A 92 13.06 -17.11 15.98
N LEU A 93 13.85 -16.65 16.96
CA LEU A 93 15.16 -16.05 16.67
C LEU A 93 16.14 -17.17 16.26
N HIS A 94 16.64 -17.09 15.03
CA HIS A 94 17.55 -18.09 14.46
C HIS A 94 19.01 -17.74 14.79
N GLU A 95 19.88 -18.75 14.92
CA GLU A 95 21.32 -18.51 15.13
C GLU A 95 21.96 -17.78 13.93
N ASN A 96 21.52 -18.10 12.71
CA ASN A 96 21.90 -17.44 11.46
C ASN A 96 20.69 -16.75 10.81
N ILE A 97 20.91 -15.58 10.20
CA ILE A 97 19.86 -14.73 9.60
C ILE A 97 19.94 -14.67 8.07
N ASP A 98 20.65 -15.59 7.43
CA ASP A 98 20.88 -15.60 5.98
C ASP A 98 19.65 -15.93 5.12
N SER A 99 18.55 -16.36 5.73
CA SER A 99 17.29 -16.61 5.04
C SER A 99 16.29 -15.47 5.23
N TRP A 100 15.42 -15.27 4.23
CA TRP A 100 14.35 -14.29 4.29
C TRP A 100 13.44 -14.51 5.51
N GLN A 101 13.08 -15.77 5.82
CA GLN A 101 12.22 -16.10 6.95
C GLN A 101 12.90 -15.76 8.29
N ALA A 102 14.19 -16.06 8.44
CA ALA A 102 14.94 -15.71 9.64
C ALA A 102 15.08 -14.19 9.82
N ALA A 103 15.23 -13.44 8.73
CA ALA A 103 15.25 -11.99 8.75
C ALA A 103 13.89 -11.40 9.17
N VAL A 104 12.78 -11.94 8.66
CA VAL A 104 11.42 -11.54 9.08
C VAL A 104 11.18 -11.86 10.57
N ASP A 105 11.65 -13.02 11.03
CA ASP A 105 11.61 -13.38 12.45
C ASP A 105 12.40 -12.41 13.33
N GLU A 106 13.58 -11.98 12.88
CA GLU A 106 14.40 -10.97 13.57
C GLU A 106 13.65 -9.62 13.68
N ILE A 107 13.01 -9.17 12.58
CA ILE A 107 12.21 -7.94 12.52
C ILE A 107 11.03 -8.01 13.50
N LEU A 108 10.28 -9.11 13.48
CA LEU A 108 9.11 -9.31 14.35
C LEU A 108 9.49 -9.53 15.82
N GLY A 109 10.58 -10.26 16.07
CA GLY A 109 11.06 -10.59 17.41
C GLY A 109 11.80 -9.45 18.10
N GLY A 110 12.23 -8.41 17.35
CA GLY A 110 13.05 -7.33 17.89
C GLY A 110 14.43 -7.81 18.32
N GLY A 111 15.04 -8.67 17.52
CA GLY A 111 16.39 -9.14 17.74
C GLY A 111 17.43 -8.02 17.57
N THR A 112 18.70 -8.34 17.86
CA THR A 112 19.80 -7.35 17.86
C THR A 112 20.40 -7.09 16.48
N ARG A 113 19.99 -7.84 15.45
CA ARG A 113 20.54 -7.79 14.08
C ARG A 113 19.55 -7.16 13.10
N LEU A 114 18.95 -6.04 13.51
CA LEU A 114 17.92 -5.38 12.74
C LEU A 114 18.40 -4.91 11.36
N GLU A 115 19.54 -4.22 11.28
CA GLU A 115 20.07 -3.72 10.00
C GLU A 115 20.29 -4.84 8.98
N PRO A 116 21.06 -5.92 9.28
CA PRO A 116 21.20 -7.03 8.35
C PRO A 116 19.87 -7.71 7.95
N ALA A 117 18.92 -7.81 8.89
CA ALA A 117 17.62 -8.38 8.61
C ALA A 117 16.81 -7.50 7.63
N LEU A 118 16.84 -6.17 7.81
CA LEU A 118 16.22 -5.23 6.89
C LEU A 118 16.87 -5.28 5.50
N ASP A 119 18.19 -5.43 5.40
CA ASP A 119 18.88 -5.56 4.12
C ASP A 119 18.42 -6.81 3.35
N ILE A 120 18.35 -7.96 4.01
CA ILE A 120 17.88 -9.21 3.41
C ILE A 120 16.42 -9.10 2.95
N VAL A 121 15.56 -8.50 3.77
CA VAL A 121 14.16 -8.29 3.39
C VAL A 121 14.04 -7.27 2.26
N ALA A 122 14.83 -6.20 2.26
CA ALA A 122 14.83 -5.19 1.20
C ALA A 122 15.22 -5.79 -0.14
N ASP A 123 16.25 -6.64 -0.17
CA ASP A 123 16.74 -7.30 -1.37
C ASP A 123 15.66 -8.16 -2.04
N LEU A 124 14.73 -8.73 -1.29
CA LEU A 124 13.66 -9.60 -1.83
C LEU A 124 12.29 -8.93 -1.87
N SER A 125 12.08 -7.81 -1.19
CA SER A 125 10.77 -7.14 -1.09
C SER A 125 10.16 -6.67 -2.41
N HIS A 126 10.97 -6.52 -3.46
CA HIS A 126 10.51 -6.12 -4.79
C HIS A 126 9.99 -7.29 -5.64
N ASP A 127 10.24 -8.53 -5.22
CA ASP A 127 9.69 -9.73 -5.83
C ASP A 127 8.21 -9.89 -5.46
N LEU A 128 7.41 -10.42 -6.38
CA LEU A 128 5.95 -10.52 -6.19
C LEU A 128 5.58 -11.44 -5.02
N GLU A 129 6.26 -12.58 -4.90
CA GLU A 129 5.96 -13.59 -3.88
C GLU A 129 6.38 -13.09 -2.49
N HIS A 130 7.62 -12.61 -2.36
CA HIS A 130 8.13 -12.10 -1.09
C HIS A 130 7.41 -10.81 -0.65
N GLY A 131 7.08 -9.93 -1.60
CA GLY A 131 6.27 -8.75 -1.34
C GLY A 131 4.89 -9.11 -0.78
N ALA A 132 4.23 -10.11 -1.36
CA ALA A 132 2.93 -10.59 -0.89
C ALA A 132 3.03 -11.25 0.50
N LYS A 133 4.09 -12.03 0.75
CA LYS A 133 4.34 -12.64 2.08
C LYS A 133 4.48 -11.60 3.19
N LEU A 134 5.10 -10.44 2.91
CA LEU A 134 5.21 -9.35 3.89
C LEU A 134 3.85 -8.81 4.32
N THR A 135 2.90 -8.70 3.39
CA THR A 135 1.56 -8.17 3.65
C THR A 135 0.58 -9.23 4.14
N HIS A 136 0.82 -10.51 3.85
CA HIS A 136 -0.01 -11.62 4.30
C HIS A 136 0.04 -11.81 5.83
N ASN A 137 1.18 -11.49 6.46
CA ASN A 137 1.25 -11.38 7.91
C ASN A 137 0.88 -9.95 8.35
N PRO A 138 -0.30 -9.73 8.95
CA PRO A 138 -0.79 -8.39 9.25
C PRO A 138 0.05 -7.65 10.29
N GLU A 139 0.93 -8.34 11.03
CA GLU A 139 1.77 -7.74 12.07
C GLU A 139 3.08 -7.13 11.55
N ILE A 140 3.53 -7.49 10.33
CA ILE A 140 4.81 -7.02 9.79
C ILE A 140 4.80 -5.52 9.52
N PHE A 141 3.79 -5.00 8.82
CA PHE A 141 3.73 -3.56 8.51
C PHE A 141 3.63 -2.68 9.77
N PRO A 142 2.74 -2.99 10.75
CA PRO A 142 2.75 -2.31 12.04
C PRO A 142 4.11 -2.38 12.76
N ARG A 143 4.77 -3.55 12.73
CA ARG A 143 6.11 -3.69 13.32
C ARG A 143 7.14 -2.81 12.63
N LEU A 144 7.16 -2.80 11.30
CA LEU A 144 8.02 -1.93 10.50
C LEU A 144 7.78 -0.45 10.85
N LEU A 145 6.52 -0.02 11.00
CA LEU A 145 6.21 1.35 11.42
C LEU A 145 6.71 1.69 12.84
N VAL A 146 6.66 0.74 13.77
CA VAL A 146 7.24 0.92 15.11
C VAL A 146 8.75 1.07 15.01
N LEU A 147 9.42 0.18 14.27
CA LEU A 147 10.87 0.21 14.08
C LEU A 147 11.33 1.50 13.38
N ALA A 148 10.57 2.00 12.41
CA ALA A 148 10.85 3.26 11.73
C ALA A 148 10.83 4.47 12.67
N LYS A 149 10.06 4.41 13.77
CA LYS A 149 10.03 5.44 14.81
C LYS A 149 11.16 5.27 15.82
N GLU A 150 11.48 4.03 16.18
CA GLU A 150 12.55 3.69 17.13
C GLU A 150 13.94 3.95 16.54
N HIS A 151 14.07 3.79 15.21
CA HIS A 151 15.33 3.89 14.47
C HIS A 151 15.18 4.86 13.27
N PRO A 152 15.21 6.18 13.50
CA PRO A 152 15.03 7.19 12.43
C PRO A 152 16.06 7.09 11.30
N ASP A 153 17.25 6.58 11.58
CA ASP A 153 18.31 6.31 10.62
C ASP A 153 17.97 5.18 9.63
N LEU A 154 17.08 4.26 10.03
CA LEU A 154 16.61 3.13 9.21
C LEU A 154 15.26 3.40 8.53
N GLN A 155 14.65 4.55 8.80
CA GLN A 155 13.31 4.89 8.35
C GLN A 155 13.17 4.85 6.82
N ASP A 156 14.16 5.36 6.08
CA ASP A 156 14.16 5.32 4.61
C ASP A 156 14.15 3.87 4.10
N SER A 157 15.00 3.00 4.64
CA SER A 157 15.07 1.59 4.25
C SER A 157 13.74 0.87 4.52
N ILE A 158 13.17 1.10 5.70
CA ILE A 158 11.89 0.49 6.10
C ILE A 158 10.74 0.90 5.17
N TYR A 159 10.59 2.20 4.87
CA TYR A 159 9.53 2.64 3.97
C TYR A 159 9.78 2.21 2.52
N ARG A 160 11.04 2.00 2.11
CA ARG A 160 11.36 1.38 0.81
C ARG A 160 10.95 -0.08 0.75
N ILE A 161 11.13 -0.86 1.81
CA ILE A 161 10.64 -2.24 1.91
C ILE A 161 9.12 -2.26 1.71
N MET A 162 8.40 -1.46 2.50
CA MET A 162 6.94 -1.38 2.44
C MET A 162 6.44 -0.92 1.06
N ALA A 163 7.07 0.09 0.46
CA ALA A 163 6.67 0.58 -0.86
C ALA A 163 6.98 -0.43 -1.96
N SER A 164 8.12 -1.14 -1.86
CA SER A 164 8.56 -2.10 -2.88
C SER A 164 7.67 -3.34 -2.88
N SER A 165 7.21 -3.78 -1.71
CA SER A 165 6.31 -4.93 -1.61
C SER A 165 4.95 -4.70 -2.25
N LEU A 166 4.45 -3.46 -2.21
CA LEU A 166 3.17 -3.07 -2.80
C LEU A 166 3.28 -2.71 -4.29
N ARG A 167 4.46 -2.29 -4.75
CA ARG A 167 4.63 -1.76 -6.11
C ARG A 167 4.40 -2.85 -7.15
N ASN A 168 3.46 -2.61 -8.06
CA ASN A 168 3.07 -3.56 -9.11
C ASN A 168 2.67 -4.94 -8.58
N ASN A 169 2.20 -5.02 -7.34
CA ASN A 169 1.87 -6.27 -6.67
C ASN A 169 0.41 -6.27 -6.17
N PRO A 170 -0.55 -6.68 -7.01
CA PRO A 170 -1.98 -6.59 -6.65
C PRO A 170 -2.36 -7.50 -5.48
N ASP A 171 -1.69 -8.64 -5.30
CA ASP A 171 -1.93 -9.53 -4.16
C ASP A 171 -1.48 -8.85 -2.86
N ALA A 172 -0.25 -8.32 -2.83
CA ALA A 172 0.24 -7.60 -1.66
C ALA A 172 -0.63 -6.39 -1.30
N VAL A 173 -1.08 -5.65 -2.30
CA VAL A 173 -2.00 -4.50 -2.12
C VAL A 173 -3.33 -4.96 -1.53
N GLN A 174 -3.93 -6.04 -2.06
CA GLN A 174 -5.20 -6.55 -1.55
C GLN A 174 -5.06 -7.02 -0.09
N GLN A 175 -4.00 -7.76 0.25
CA GLN A 175 -3.75 -8.19 1.63
C GLN A 175 -3.50 -7.02 2.57
N ALA A 176 -2.77 -6.01 2.12
CA ALA A 176 -2.55 -4.79 2.91
C ALA A 176 -3.86 -4.02 3.14
N LEU A 177 -4.76 -3.96 2.14
CA LEU A 177 -6.07 -3.34 2.26
C LEU A 177 -7.01 -4.10 3.21
N ASP A 178 -6.97 -5.44 3.16
CA ASP A 178 -7.81 -6.32 3.99
C ASP A 178 -7.28 -6.47 5.43
N SER A 179 -6.06 -6.01 5.70
CA SER A 179 -5.44 -6.03 7.03
C SER A 179 -6.25 -5.22 8.04
N PRO A 180 -6.49 -5.75 9.26
CA PRO A 180 -7.18 -5.00 10.32
C PRO A 180 -6.42 -3.74 10.76
N HIS A 181 -5.14 -3.63 10.41
CA HIS A 181 -4.28 -2.50 10.75
C HIS A 181 -4.10 -1.51 9.61
N ASN A 182 -4.76 -1.70 8.46
CA ASN A 182 -4.63 -0.83 7.28
C ASN A 182 -4.92 0.63 7.61
N ASP A 183 -6.10 0.92 8.17
CA ASP A 183 -6.52 2.29 8.49
C ASP A 183 -5.53 2.99 9.44
N ALA A 184 -5.04 2.25 10.45
CA ALA A 184 -4.06 2.78 11.41
C ALA A 184 -2.71 3.05 10.74
N THR A 185 -2.25 2.13 9.86
CA THR A 185 -1.00 2.24 9.11
C THR A 185 -1.04 3.44 8.17
N VAL A 186 -2.08 3.54 7.33
CA VAL A 186 -2.27 4.64 6.39
C VAL A 186 -2.39 5.97 7.12
N SER A 187 -3.22 6.04 8.17
CA SER A 187 -3.41 7.27 8.94
C SER A 187 -2.12 7.75 9.59
N GLU A 188 -1.31 6.84 10.13
CA GLU A 188 -0.05 7.18 10.76
C GLU A 188 0.99 7.68 9.75
N LEU A 189 1.06 7.07 8.57
CA LEU A 189 1.94 7.50 7.48
C LEU A 189 1.53 8.87 6.94
N LEU A 190 0.24 9.07 6.65
CA LEU A 190 -0.28 10.35 6.16
C LEU A 190 -0.08 11.48 7.17
N ARG A 191 -0.22 11.20 8.48
CA ARG A 191 0.03 12.18 9.55
C ARG A 191 1.49 12.66 9.59
N GLN A 192 2.44 11.86 9.10
CA GLN A 192 3.85 12.24 9.05
C GLN A 192 4.18 13.17 7.87
N LEU A 193 3.39 13.16 6.78
CA LEU A 193 3.68 13.94 5.58
C LEU A 193 4.00 15.42 5.89
N PRO A 194 3.19 16.15 6.69
CA PRO A 194 3.43 17.59 6.89
C PRO A 194 4.71 17.94 7.64
N SER A 195 5.26 17.02 8.43
CA SER A 195 6.46 17.25 9.24
C SER A 195 7.72 16.57 8.69
N SER A 196 7.58 15.81 7.60
CA SER A 196 8.67 15.05 6.98
C SER A 196 9.41 15.89 5.95
N ASP A 197 10.70 15.60 5.73
CA ASP A 197 11.43 16.17 4.59
C ASP A 197 10.94 15.59 3.25
N ASP A 198 11.34 16.22 2.15
CA ASP A 198 10.88 15.86 0.80
C ASP A 198 11.23 14.41 0.41
N THR A 199 12.39 13.90 0.88
CA THR A 199 12.81 12.52 0.58
C THR A 199 11.88 11.53 1.28
N LEU A 200 11.62 11.75 2.57
CA LEU A 200 10.77 10.91 3.38
C LEU A 200 9.30 10.99 2.92
N GLN A 201 8.82 12.18 2.54
CA GLN A 201 7.50 12.35 1.95
C GLN A 201 7.31 11.48 0.70
N LYS A 202 8.30 11.41 -0.21
CA LYS A 202 8.23 10.50 -1.38
C LYS A 202 8.12 9.03 -0.97
N ARG A 203 8.83 8.62 0.08
CA ARG A 203 8.77 7.23 0.58
C ARG A 203 7.39 6.91 1.12
N ILE A 204 6.87 7.80 1.96
CA ILE A 204 5.51 7.69 2.49
C ILE A 204 4.51 7.57 1.34
N LEU A 205 4.55 8.49 0.36
CA LEU A 205 3.69 8.42 -0.84
C LEU A 205 3.85 7.11 -1.61
N GLY A 206 5.06 6.56 -1.67
CA GLY A 206 5.31 5.24 -2.24
C GLY A 206 4.55 4.11 -1.54
N VAL A 207 4.42 4.17 -0.22
CA VAL A 207 3.67 3.18 0.57
C VAL A 207 2.16 3.41 0.48
N VAL A 208 1.70 4.65 0.67
CA VAL A 208 0.26 4.93 0.81
C VAL A 208 -0.48 5.02 -0.52
N SER A 209 0.21 5.30 -1.63
CA SER A 209 -0.46 5.47 -2.93
C SER A 209 -1.31 4.28 -3.38
N PRO A 210 -0.85 3.01 -3.31
CA PRO A 210 -1.71 1.87 -3.65
C PRO A 210 -2.81 1.58 -2.60
N LEU A 211 -2.74 2.20 -1.43
CA LEU A 211 -3.65 1.96 -0.29
C LEU A 211 -4.65 3.10 -0.06
N THR A 212 -4.63 4.13 -0.90
CA THR A 212 -5.44 5.35 -0.73
C THR A 212 -6.04 5.79 -2.05
N THR A 213 -6.96 6.75 -1.98
CA THR A 213 -7.50 7.38 -3.18
C THR A 213 -6.68 8.62 -3.56
N PRO A 214 -6.59 8.96 -4.85
CA PRO A 214 -6.05 10.24 -5.32
C PRO A 214 -6.55 11.45 -4.52
N SER A 215 -7.88 11.52 -4.30
CA SER A 215 -8.51 12.63 -3.58
C SER A 215 -8.03 12.77 -2.14
N GLN A 216 -7.74 11.66 -1.46
CA GLN A 216 -7.19 11.66 -0.11
C GLN A 216 -5.75 12.19 -0.09
N LEU A 217 -4.92 11.81 -1.06
CA LEU A 217 -3.55 12.30 -1.17
C LEU A 217 -3.49 13.80 -1.51
N MET A 218 -4.45 14.29 -2.30
CA MET A 218 -4.56 15.71 -2.64
C MET A 218 -4.73 16.63 -1.43
N GLU A 219 -5.24 16.12 -0.30
CA GLU A 219 -5.32 16.89 0.95
C GLU A 219 -3.93 17.27 1.50
N TYR A 220 -2.90 16.50 1.15
CA TYR A 220 -1.54 16.66 1.61
C TYR A 220 -0.65 17.45 0.66
N TYR A 221 -1.07 17.66 -0.60
CA TYR A 221 -0.31 18.39 -1.63
C TYR A 221 0.34 19.69 -1.14
N PRO A 222 -0.34 20.55 -0.35
CA PRO A 222 0.23 21.81 0.12
C PRO A 222 1.45 21.65 1.03
N TYR A 223 1.58 20.52 1.70
CA TYR A 223 2.67 20.23 2.63
C TYR A 223 3.84 19.49 1.98
N LEU A 224 3.67 19.04 0.75
CA LEU A 224 4.69 18.27 0.04
C LEU A 224 5.80 19.19 -0.51
N GLY A 225 7.04 18.72 -0.41
CA GLY A 225 8.19 19.29 -1.09
C GLY A 225 8.15 19.06 -2.60
N PRO A 226 9.08 19.68 -3.37
CA PRO A 226 9.05 19.66 -4.82
C PRO A 226 9.06 18.26 -5.43
N GLU A 227 9.90 17.35 -4.92
CA GLU A 227 10.00 16.01 -5.48
C GLU A 227 8.82 15.12 -5.07
N ALA A 228 8.29 15.29 -3.85
CA ALA A 228 7.09 14.62 -3.38
C ALA A 228 5.85 15.08 -4.16
N ARG A 229 5.74 16.38 -4.49
CA ARG A 229 4.69 16.91 -5.38
C ARG A 229 4.78 16.24 -6.75
N SER A 230 5.95 16.21 -7.38
CA SER A 230 6.16 15.51 -8.66
C SER A 230 5.80 14.02 -8.58
N ARG A 231 6.16 13.33 -7.48
CA ARG A 231 5.76 11.93 -7.29
C ARG A 231 4.25 11.78 -7.18
N LEU A 232 3.57 12.65 -6.43
CA LEU A 232 2.11 12.64 -6.33
C LEU A 232 1.48 12.87 -7.71
N PHE A 233 1.97 13.83 -8.50
CA PHE A 233 1.51 14.03 -9.87
C PHE A 233 1.64 12.77 -10.73
N ASN A 234 2.79 12.10 -10.72
CA ASN A 234 2.97 10.86 -11.48
C ASN A 234 2.01 9.76 -11.03
N ILE A 235 1.68 9.69 -9.73
CA ILE A 235 0.67 8.75 -9.20
C ILE A 235 -0.72 9.08 -9.77
N LEU A 236 -1.06 10.36 -9.82
CA LEU A 236 -2.33 10.83 -10.40
C LEU A 236 -2.39 10.54 -11.92
N GLU A 237 -1.27 10.69 -12.63
CA GLU A 237 -1.14 10.34 -14.05
C GLU A 237 -1.34 8.85 -14.30
N ASP A 238 -0.65 7.99 -13.54
CA ASP A 238 -0.74 6.54 -13.70
C ASP A 238 -2.17 6.02 -13.44
N ASP A 239 -2.89 6.61 -12.47
CA ASP A 239 -4.27 6.25 -12.14
C ASP A 239 -5.30 6.86 -13.15
N SER A 240 -4.95 7.96 -13.81
CA SER A 240 -5.77 8.63 -14.83
C SER A 240 -6.01 7.80 -16.11
N ALA A 241 -5.33 6.65 -16.26
CA ALA A 241 -5.70 5.62 -17.23
C ALA A 241 -7.15 5.11 -17.04
N LYS A 242 -7.81 5.41 -15.90
CA LYS A 242 -9.23 5.12 -15.64
C LYS A 242 -10.01 6.35 -15.12
N ARG A 243 -10.49 7.19 -16.05
CA ARG A 243 -11.52 8.28 -15.95
C ARG A 243 -11.00 9.58 -15.33
N ASP A 244 -11.15 10.81 -15.87
CA ASP A 244 -12.03 11.42 -16.88
C ASP A 244 -11.20 11.83 -18.12
N GLN A 245 -11.62 11.47 -19.33
CA GLN A 245 -10.77 11.46 -20.55
C GLN A 245 -10.43 12.86 -21.14
N GLY A 246 -10.44 13.93 -20.36
CA GLY A 246 -10.33 15.30 -20.88
C GLY A 246 -9.39 16.28 -20.18
N GLN A 247 -8.99 16.04 -18.92
CA GLN A 247 -8.24 17.05 -18.14
C GLN A 247 -6.91 16.51 -17.64
N ALA A 248 -5.85 17.28 -17.90
CA ALA A 248 -4.50 16.99 -17.42
C ALA A 248 -4.45 16.97 -15.87
N PRO A 249 -3.55 16.21 -15.24
CA PRO A 249 -3.43 16.12 -13.78
C PRO A 249 -3.26 17.49 -13.12
N ASP A 250 -2.42 18.36 -13.68
CA ASP A 250 -2.22 19.73 -13.20
C ASP A 250 -3.51 20.56 -13.25
N GLU A 251 -4.36 20.32 -14.24
CA GLU A 251 -5.67 20.97 -14.33
C GLU A 251 -6.59 20.48 -13.20
N GLN A 252 -6.59 19.18 -12.90
CA GLN A 252 -7.36 18.62 -11.79
C GLN A 252 -6.90 19.16 -10.44
N VAL A 253 -5.58 19.23 -10.22
CA VAL A 253 -5.01 19.81 -9.00
C VAL A 253 -5.31 21.30 -8.90
N SER A 254 -5.17 22.04 -10.00
CA SER A 254 -5.52 23.45 -10.09
C SER A 254 -6.98 23.69 -9.72
N VAL A 255 -7.91 22.95 -10.32
CA VAL A 255 -9.35 23.03 -10.01
C VAL A 255 -9.63 22.70 -8.55
N TYR A 256 -9.01 21.64 -8.02
CA TYR A 256 -9.13 21.26 -6.61
C TYR A 256 -8.67 22.39 -5.67
N LEU A 257 -7.48 22.94 -5.89
CA LEU A 257 -6.90 23.98 -5.06
C LEU A 257 -7.70 25.28 -5.15
N GLN A 258 -8.12 25.70 -6.34
CA GLN A 258 -8.98 26.88 -6.54
C GLN A 258 -10.28 26.78 -5.74
N LYS A 259 -10.90 25.58 -5.68
CA LYS A 259 -12.10 25.35 -4.89
C LYS A 259 -11.84 25.31 -3.38
N ARG A 260 -10.64 24.86 -2.96
CA ARG A 260 -10.30 24.66 -1.55
C ARG A 260 -9.76 25.91 -0.87
N VAL A 261 -8.92 26.70 -1.53
CA VAL A 261 -8.31 27.92 -0.97
C VAL A 261 -9.33 28.84 -0.28
N PRO A 262 -10.54 29.10 -0.83
CA PRO A 262 -11.55 29.93 -0.16
C PRO A 262 -12.14 29.34 1.13
N LEU A 263 -12.03 28.02 1.31
CA LEU A 263 -12.74 27.25 2.34
C LEU A 263 -11.82 26.77 3.47
N VAL A 264 -10.49 26.87 3.30
CA VAL A 264 -9.55 26.34 4.29
C VAL A 264 -9.44 27.23 5.53
N PRO A 265 -9.22 26.65 6.72
CA PRO A 265 -8.90 27.40 7.93
C PRO A 265 -7.68 28.30 7.79
N LYS A 266 -7.62 29.40 8.57
CA LYS A 266 -6.54 30.40 8.49
C LYS A 266 -5.14 29.82 8.66
N ASP A 267 -4.96 28.82 9.52
CA ASP A 267 -3.68 28.14 9.76
C ASP A 267 -3.19 27.31 8.57
N LYS A 268 -4.08 26.98 7.62
CA LYS A 268 -3.76 26.21 6.40
C LYS A 268 -3.80 27.06 5.13
N PHE A 269 -4.36 28.26 5.20
CA PHE A 269 -4.60 29.13 4.05
C PHE A 269 -3.34 29.37 3.23
N ASP A 270 -2.24 29.73 3.90
CA ASP A 270 -0.99 30.05 3.23
C ASP A 270 -0.45 28.87 2.42
N ASN A 271 -0.49 27.66 2.96
CA ASN A 271 0.01 26.47 2.27
C ASN A 271 -0.80 26.19 1.00
N TYR A 272 -2.14 26.26 1.09
CA TYR A 272 -3.01 26.00 -0.07
C TYR A 272 -2.86 27.08 -1.14
N LEU A 273 -2.73 28.35 -0.73
CA LEU A 273 -2.52 29.47 -1.65
C LEU A 273 -1.15 29.36 -2.33
N ASP A 274 -0.08 29.09 -1.59
CA ASP A 274 1.26 28.89 -2.15
C ASP A 274 1.31 27.71 -3.11
N ALA A 275 0.69 26.59 -2.74
CA ALA A 275 0.59 25.42 -3.59
C ALA A 275 -0.09 25.72 -4.94
N LEU A 276 -1.15 26.55 -4.93
CA LEU A 276 -1.85 26.96 -6.15
C LEU A 276 -1.01 27.96 -6.97
N ILE A 277 -0.36 28.92 -6.30
CA ILE A 277 0.52 29.90 -6.94
C ILE A 277 1.71 29.21 -7.60
N ASP A 278 2.38 28.30 -6.88
CA ASP A 278 3.51 27.54 -7.39
C ASP A 278 3.11 26.72 -8.62
N LEU A 279 1.94 26.09 -8.57
CA LEU A 279 1.42 25.31 -9.69
C LEU A 279 1.24 26.19 -10.95
N HIS A 280 0.57 27.35 -10.83
CA HIS A 280 0.35 28.26 -11.96
C HIS A 280 1.62 28.97 -12.44
N LYS A 281 2.61 29.16 -11.56
CA LYS A 281 3.93 29.67 -11.96
C LYS A 281 4.74 28.65 -12.76
N ASN A 282 4.58 27.37 -12.47
CA ASN A 282 5.32 26.29 -13.13
C ASN A 282 4.61 25.76 -14.38
N ASN A 283 3.33 26.08 -14.57
CA ASN A 283 2.54 25.67 -15.73
C ASN A 283 1.65 26.82 -16.21
N GLU A 284 2.12 27.55 -17.22
CA GLU A 284 1.44 28.73 -17.81
C GLU A 284 0.17 28.38 -18.60
N ASP A 285 -0.06 27.10 -18.93
CA ASP A 285 -1.25 26.65 -19.66
C ASP A 285 -2.49 26.53 -18.74
N LEU A 286 -2.28 26.62 -17.42
CA LEU A 286 -3.36 26.51 -16.43
C LEU A 286 -4.19 27.79 -16.36
N ASN A 287 -5.50 27.61 -16.29
CA ASN A 287 -6.44 28.71 -16.17
C ASN A 287 -7.07 28.77 -14.77
N ALA A 288 -7.13 29.97 -14.21
CA ALA A 288 -7.95 30.26 -13.05
C ALA A 288 -9.41 30.46 -13.50
N ASN A 289 -10.35 29.83 -12.80
CA ASN A 289 -11.78 29.95 -13.08
C ASN A 289 -12.35 31.26 -12.52
N ASP A 290 -13.44 31.73 -13.14
CA ASP A 290 -14.06 33.01 -12.81
C ASP A 290 -14.54 33.11 -11.35
N GLU A 291 -14.96 31.98 -10.75
CA GLU A 291 -15.41 31.92 -9.36
C GLU A 291 -14.25 32.22 -8.40
N PHE A 292 -13.10 31.58 -8.61
CA PHE A 292 -11.89 31.83 -7.84
C PHE A 292 -11.35 33.24 -8.06
N LEU A 293 -11.34 33.73 -9.30
CA LEU A 293 -10.89 35.10 -9.60
C LEU A 293 -11.76 36.17 -8.93
N THR A 294 -13.08 35.95 -8.91
CA THR A 294 -14.03 36.83 -8.21
C THR A 294 -13.77 36.80 -6.71
N TRP A 295 -13.64 35.61 -6.12
CA TRP A 295 -13.29 35.46 -4.72
C TRP A 295 -11.96 36.16 -4.37
N LEU A 296 -10.92 35.98 -5.21
CA LEU A 296 -9.61 36.57 -4.98
C LEU A 296 -9.66 38.10 -5.01
N ALA A 297 -10.45 38.69 -5.91
CA ALA A 297 -10.66 40.13 -5.95
C ALA A 297 -11.34 40.65 -4.68
N ASP A 298 -12.39 39.97 -4.20
CA ASP A 298 -13.07 40.33 -2.96
C ASP A 298 -12.16 40.18 -1.73
N GLU A 299 -11.33 39.12 -1.70
CA GLU A 299 -10.43 38.86 -0.58
C GLU A 299 -9.28 39.88 -0.49
N VAL A 300 -8.76 40.34 -1.63
CA VAL A 300 -7.82 41.47 -1.69
C VAL A 300 -8.43 42.72 -1.05
N GLU A 301 -9.67 43.08 -1.35
CA GLU A 301 -10.31 44.26 -0.74
C GLU A 301 -10.58 44.06 0.76
N LYS A 302 -10.97 42.87 1.21
CA LYS A 302 -11.18 42.60 2.65
C LYS A 302 -9.89 42.69 3.46
N THR A 303 -8.77 42.30 2.88
CA THR A 303 -7.46 42.34 3.55
C THR A 303 -6.87 43.74 3.61
N LYS A 304 -7.39 44.68 2.81
CA LYS A 304 -6.96 46.09 2.76
C LYS A 304 -7.09 46.75 4.13
N GLY A 305 -5.96 47.17 4.69
CA GLY A 305 -5.87 47.80 6.02
C GLY A 305 -5.94 46.84 7.22
N ALA A 306 -6.38 45.58 7.03
CA ALA A 306 -6.44 44.58 8.10
C ALA A 306 -5.12 43.80 8.26
N SER A 307 -4.46 43.47 7.14
CA SER A 307 -3.16 42.79 7.14
C SER A 307 -2.35 43.23 5.90
N PRO A 308 -1.41 44.18 6.04
CA PRO A 308 -0.64 44.72 4.91
C PRO A 308 0.17 43.67 4.15
N GLU A 309 0.73 42.70 4.87
CA GLU A 309 1.55 41.63 4.28
C GLU A 309 0.69 40.67 3.45
N MET A 310 -0.44 40.22 4.01
CA MET A 310 -1.39 39.36 3.30
C MET A 310 -1.99 40.08 2.09
N HIS A 311 -2.37 41.35 2.27
CA HIS A 311 -2.94 42.17 1.21
C HIS A 311 -1.98 42.25 0.01
N LYS A 312 -0.70 42.59 0.26
CA LYS A 312 0.32 42.64 -0.77
C LYS A 312 0.51 41.30 -1.49
N ARG A 313 0.46 40.19 -0.74
CA ARG A 313 0.61 38.84 -1.29
C ARG A 313 -0.57 38.44 -2.18
N LEU A 314 -1.81 38.71 -1.76
CA LEU A 314 -3.00 38.44 -2.59
C LEU A 314 -3.05 39.34 -3.82
N LEU A 315 -2.62 40.61 -3.68
CA LEU A 315 -2.50 41.54 -4.80
C LEU A 315 -1.50 41.04 -5.85
N ASP A 316 -0.34 40.56 -5.41
CA ASP A 316 0.68 39.94 -6.26
C ASP A 316 0.13 38.70 -6.98
N ALA A 317 -0.50 37.79 -6.24
CA ALA A 317 -1.12 36.60 -6.81
C ALA A 317 -2.17 36.96 -7.88
N ARG A 318 -3.05 37.93 -7.59
CA ARG A 318 -4.12 38.37 -8.51
C ARG A 318 -3.58 38.92 -9.83
N HIS A 319 -2.52 39.71 -9.80
CA HIS A 319 -2.05 40.40 -10.99
C HIS A 319 -0.89 39.71 -11.70
N ASN A 320 0.04 39.12 -10.95
CA ASN A 320 1.25 38.53 -11.53
C ASN A 320 1.15 37.02 -11.77
N VAL A 321 0.20 36.33 -11.13
CA VAL A 321 0.02 34.88 -11.30
C VAL A 321 -1.26 34.58 -12.07
N PHE A 322 -2.41 35.06 -11.57
CA PHE A 322 -3.73 34.71 -12.15
C PHE A 322 -4.30 35.78 -13.09
N GLY A 323 -3.57 36.86 -13.33
CA GLY A 323 -4.08 38.03 -14.06
C GLY A 323 -3.04 38.67 -14.95
N ASN A 324 -3.25 39.95 -15.28
CA ASN A 324 -2.34 40.70 -16.15
C ASN A 324 -1.31 41.48 -15.31
N PRO A 325 0.00 41.21 -15.47
CA PRO A 325 1.07 41.90 -14.73
C PRO A 325 1.09 43.42 -14.97
N MET A 326 0.60 43.90 -16.12
CA MET A 326 0.50 45.33 -16.41
C MET A 326 -0.54 46.04 -15.54
N ALA A 327 -1.57 45.32 -15.07
CA ALA A 327 -2.58 45.87 -14.17
C ALA A 327 -2.04 46.12 -12.76
N MET A 328 -0.98 45.40 -12.35
CA MET A 328 -0.31 45.58 -11.05
C MET A 328 0.20 47.00 -10.84
N ARG A 329 0.79 47.62 -11.89
CA ARG A 329 1.33 48.99 -11.79
C ARG A 329 0.27 50.03 -11.49
N LYS A 330 -0.95 49.80 -11.96
CA LYS A 330 -2.10 50.67 -11.68
C LYS A 330 -2.61 50.45 -10.27
N ALA A 331 -2.74 49.19 -9.84
CA ALA A 331 -3.18 48.85 -8.48
C ALA A 331 -2.25 49.46 -7.40
N LEU A 332 -0.92 49.34 -7.56
CA LEU A 332 0.05 49.95 -6.65
C LEU A 332 -0.01 51.48 -6.62
N ALA A 333 -0.39 52.11 -7.74
CA ALA A 333 -0.55 53.57 -7.81
C ALA A 333 -1.85 54.04 -7.15
N ASP A 334 -2.89 53.22 -7.14
CA ASP A 334 -4.17 53.48 -6.47
C ASP A 334 -4.12 53.19 -4.94
N GLU A 335 -3.02 52.60 -4.45
CA GLU A 335 -2.77 52.27 -3.04
C GLU A 335 -1.80 53.24 -2.31
N LEU A 336 -1.13 54.15 -3.04
CA LEU A 336 -0.25 55.20 -2.50
C LEU A 336 -1.02 56.50 -2.19
#